data_AF-A0A2V7A1Y1-F1
#
_entry.id   AF-A0A2V7A1Y1-F1
#
_cell.length_a   1.000
_cell.length_b   1.000
_cell.length_c   1.000
_cell.angle_alpha   90.00
_cell.angle_beta   90.00
_cell.angle_gamma   90.00
#
_symmetry.space_group_name_H-M   'P 1'
#
loop_
_entity.id
_entity.type
_entity.pdbx_description
1 polymer ?
#
loop_
_entity_poly.entity_id
_entity_poly.type
_entity_poly.pdbx_seq_one_letter_code
_entity_poly.pdbx_strand_id
1 'polypeptide(L)'
;MARWWLVAMILLGPAALASPIAAAPPCLEHEIAPGVPAPTALRPSAPHTELIDAIASVIRDALGLPFAKSHTAYICGDEVAFTEGLLRNFGVGAIGGDWSIAPSAAGIATRVGVFLRDDFLTRVTLHRRVTVVAHELAHLSQQELTGEREDRLPVWMLEGHADWVAFQVLDRLGLRTYDESRAVVARSVAGAVTPVEHFPDLDALAGHATWNRSVRSLAATYGQAFLAVEFLIERSGHGALVKFLGSAGKADDPRDRWAEAFSTSYREFANDFRAHLKNMGRPATGPTIDPMSSR
;
A
#
# COMPACT_ATOMS: atom_id res chain seq x y z
N MET A 1 -23.08 -11.03 -9.51
CA MET A 1 -21.85 -10.95 -10.33
C MET A 1 -20.93 -9.93 -9.67
N ALA A 2 -19.92 -10.41 -8.93
CA ALA A 2 -18.99 -9.54 -8.23
C ALA A 2 -18.02 -8.90 -9.24
N ARG A 3 -17.97 -7.56 -9.26
CA ARG A 3 -17.01 -6.79 -10.05
C ARG A 3 -15.76 -6.62 -9.20
N TRP A 4 -14.63 -7.15 -9.67
CA TRP A 4 -13.31 -7.05 -9.05
C TRP A 4 -12.69 -5.69 -9.38
N TRP A 5 -12.12 -4.99 -8.40
CA TRP A 5 -11.44 -3.70 -8.62
C TRP A 5 -10.08 -3.71 -7.94
N LEU A 6 -9.03 -3.61 -8.75
CA LEU A 6 -7.63 -3.51 -8.34
C LEU A 6 -7.37 -2.15 -7.67
N VAL A 7 -6.50 -2.13 -6.66
CA VAL A 7 -5.93 -0.89 -6.12
C VAL A 7 -4.55 -0.70 -6.74
N ALA A 8 -4.24 0.54 -7.11
CA ALA A 8 -2.93 0.88 -7.67
C ALA A 8 -2.43 2.20 -7.06
N MET A 9 -1.15 2.22 -6.71
CA MET A 9 -0.45 3.45 -6.34
C MET A 9 -0.19 4.32 -7.57
N ILE A 10 -0.86 5.49 -7.65
CA ILE A 10 -0.73 6.47 -8.73
C ILE A 10 0.40 7.46 -8.44
N LEU A 11 1.38 7.58 -9.36
CA LEU A 11 2.33 8.70 -9.41
C LEU A 11 2.41 9.23 -10.84
N LEU A 12 2.17 10.54 -11.01
CA LEU A 12 2.04 11.20 -12.31
C LEU A 12 3.40 11.42 -13.00
N GLY A 13 3.52 10.99 -14.26
CA GLY A 13 4.60 11.33 -15.20
C GLY A 13 4.06 11.85 -16.54
N PRO A 14 4.85 12.56 -17.37
CA PRO A 14 4.37 13.19 -18.60
C PRO A 14 4.21 12.17 -19.74
N ALA A 15 3.11 12.30 -20.50
CA ALA A 15 2.80 11.46 -21.66
C ALA A 15 3.55 11.90 -22.93
N ALA A 16 4.10 10.95 -23.68
CA ALA A 16 4.75 11.17 -24.98
C ALA A 16 3.92 10.56 -26.13
N LEU A 17 3.92 11.23 -27.29
CA LEU A 17 3.12 10.88 -28.48
C LEU A 17 3.71 9.67 -29.24
N ALA A 18 2.81 8.80 -29.75
CA ALA A 18 3.12 7.47 -30.28
C ALA A 18 3.62 7.43 -31.75
N SER A 19 4.52 6.47 -32.01
CA SER A 19 5.03 5.98 -33.30
C SER A 19 4.55 4.52 -33.54
N PRO A 20 4.65 3.93 -34.75
CA PRO A 20 3.93 2.70 -35.11
C PRO A 20 4.35 1.48 -34.25
N ILE A 21 3.34 0.76 -33.76
CA ILE A 21 3.42 -0.21 -32.66
C ILE A 21 4.02 -1.54 -33.16
N ALA A 22 5.32 -1.74 -32.91
CA ALA A 22 5.80 -3.09 -32.66
C ALA A 22 5.18 -3.56 -31.32
N ALA A 23 4.69 -4.80 -31.24
CA ALA A 23 4.20 -5.35 -29.98
C ALA A 23 5.30 -5.19 -28.93
N ALA A 24 4.96 -4.60 -27.77
CA ALA A 24 5.95 -4.41 -26.72
C ALA A 24 6.51 -5.78 -26.30
N PRO A 25 7.82 -5.88 -26.01
CA PRO A 25 8.38 -7.14 -25.53
C PRO A 25 7.62 -7.59 -24.26
N PRO A 26 7.37 -8.90 -24.10
CA PRO A 26 6.66 -9.42 -22.94
C PRO A 26 7.43 -9.09 -21.64
N CYS A 27 6.70 -8.96 -20.54
CA CYS A 27 7.30 -8.77 -19.23
C CYS A 27 8.22 -9.95 -18.89
N LEU A 28 9.34 -9.68 -18.22
CA LEU A 28 10.16 -10.72 -17.62
C LEU A 28 9.37 -11.36 -16.48
N GLU A 29 9.18 -12.68 -16.55
CA GLU A 29 8.55 -13.44 -15.47
C GLU A 29 9.62 -13.91 -14.47
N HIS A 30 9.33 -13.72 -13.18
CA HIS A 30 10.15 -14.19 -12.07
C HIS A 30 9.26 -14.91 -11.06
N GLU A 31 9.61 -16.15 -10.73
CA GLU A 31 8.88 -16.94 -9.74
C GLU A 31 9.31 -16.53 -8.32
N ILE A 32 8.34 -16.10 -7.52
CA ILE A 32 8.49 -15.83 -6.09
C ILE A 32 8.15 -17.12 -5.34
N ALA A 33 9.13 -18.01 -5.22
CA ALA A 33 8.92 -19.32 -4.60
C ALA A 33 8.95 -19.25 -3.06
N PRO A 34 8.09 -20.03 -2.37
CA PRO A 34 8.10 -20.11 -0.91
C PRO A 34 9.41 -20.75 -0.41
N GLY A 35 9.99 -20.18 0.65
CA GLY A 35 11.14 -20.78 1.33
C GLY A 35 12.48 -20.64 0.60
N VAL A 36 12.57 -19.85 -0.48
CA VAL A 36 13.86 -19.49 -1.07
C VAL A 36 14.64 -18.59 -0.10
N PRO A 37 15.89 -18.96 0.26
CA PRO A 37 16.77 -18.08 1.02
C PRO A 37 17.07 -16.83 0.21
N ALA A 38 16.88 -15.66 0.81
CA ALA A 38 17.11 -14.38 0.15
C ALA A 38 18.19 -13.55 0.89
N PRO A 39 18.85 -12.61 0.20
CA PRO A 39 19.78 -11.70 0.85
C PRO A 39 19.09 -10.87 1.94
N THR A 40 19.77 -10.69 3.07
CA THR A 40 19.29 -9.82 4.17
C THR A 40 19.68 -8.36 3.98
N ALA A 41 20.47 -8.04 2.96
CA ALA A 41 20.89 -6.70 2.59
C ALA A 41 20.86 -6.54 1.06
N LEU A 42 20.46 -5.35 0.61
CA LEU A 42 20.37 -5.02 -0.81
C LEU A 42 21.41 -3.98 -1.20
N ARG A 43 22.08 -4.22 -2.33
CA ARG A 43 22.95 -3.24 -3.00
C ARG A 43 22.12 -2.33 -3.91
N PRO A 44 22.54 -1.06 -4.15
CA PRO A 44 21.83 -0.16 -5.08
C PRO A 44 21.63 -0.73 -6.48
N SER A 45 22.58 -1.52 -6.96
CA SER A 45 22.56 -2.16 -8.28
C SER A 45 21.90 -3.54 -8.30
N ALA A 46 21.16 -3.93 -7.25
CA ALA A 46 20.51 -5.24 -7.20
C ALA A 46 19.49 -5.35 -8.35
N PRO A 47 19.47 -6.49 -9.08
CA PRO A 47 18.42 -6.74 -10.06
C PRO A 47 17.06 -6.80 -9.36
N HIS A 48 15.99 -6.52 -10.09
CA HIS A 48 14.64 -6.49 -9.52
C HIS A 48 14.22 -7.83 -8.91
N THR A 49 14.68 -8.95 -9.48
CA THR A 49 14.44 -10.31 -8.95
C THR A 49 15.05 -10.50 -7.56
N GLU A 50 16.31 -10.13 -7.36
CA GLU A 50 16.99 -10.17 -6.04
C GLU A 50 16.26 -9.30 -5.01
N LEU A 51 15.77 -8.13 -5.43
CA LEU A 51 14.97 -7.23 -4.59
C LEU A 51 13.62 -7.86 -4.21
N ILE A 52 12.91 -8.48 -5.16
CA ILE A 52 11.63 -9.15 -4.92
C ILE A 52 11.80 -10.29 -3.92
N ASP A 53 12.82 -11.13 -4.10
CA ASP A 53 13.07 -12.28 -3.21
C ASP A 53 13.43 -11.85 -1.78
N ALA A 54 14.28 -10.82 -1.65
CA ALA A 54 14.64 -10.26 -0.34
C ALA A 54 13.42 -9.72 0.40
N ILE A 55 12.55 -8.98 -0.30
CA ILE A 55 11.32 -8.42 0.30
C ILE A 55 10.35 -9.54 0.68
N ALA A 56 10.13 -10.52 -0.19
CA ALA A 56 9.26 -11.66 0.09
C ALA A 56 9.74 -12.45 1.33
N SER A 57 11.05 -12.65 1.47
CA SER A 57 11.63 -13.27 2.67
C SER A 57 11.40 -12.43 3.93
N VAL A 58 11.56 -11.11 3.89
CA VAL A 58 11.28 -10.27 5.07
C VAL A 58 9.80 -10.33 5.46
N ILE A 59 8.88 -10.23 4.49
CA ILE A 59 7.44 -10.32 4.73
C ILE A 59 7.08 -11.66 5.39
N ARG A 60 7.60 -12.76 4.86
CA ARG A 60 7.35 -14.12 5.37
C ARG A 60 8.01 -14.38 6.72
N ASP A 61 9.32 -14.21 6.79
CA ASP A 61 10.15 -14.73 7.88
C ASP A 61 10.23 -13.74 9.06
N ALA A 62 10.28 -12.44 8.78
CA ALA A 62 10.43 -11.42 9.81
C ALA A 62 9.11 -10.82 10.28
N LEU A 63 8.11 -10.71 9.39
CA LEU A 63 6.77 -10.19 9.73
C LEU A 63 5.73 -11.30 9.98
N GLY A 64 6.04 -12.55 9.63
CA GLY A 64 5.14 -13.69 9.85
C GLY A 64 3.88 -13.65 8.98
N LEU A 65 3.93 -12.94 7.85
CA LEU A 65 2.80 -12.81 6.94
C LEU A 65 2.80 -13.93 5.88
N PRO A 66 1.63 -14.41 5.40
CA PRO A 66 1.58 -15.52 4.46
C PRO A 66 2.27 -15.25 3.12
N PHE A 67 3.01 -16.26 2.69
CA PHE A 67 3.65 -16.41 1.38
C PHE A 67 3.85 -17.93 1.15
N ALA A 68 2.75 -18.68 1.31
CA ALA A 68 2.76 -20.15 1.26
C ALA A 68 2.65 -20.68 -0.17
N LYS A 69 2.14 -19.86 -1.10
CA LYS A 69 2.03 -20.20 -2.52
C LYS A 69 3.19 -19.58 -3.29
N SER A 70 3.51 -20.18 -4.44
CA SER A 70 4.35 -19.53 -5.43
C SER A 70 3.54 -18.45 -6.16
N HIS A 71 4.15 -17.30 -6.40
CA HIS A 71 3.56 -16.18 -7.13
C HIS A 71 4.46 -15.78 -8.29
N THR A 72 3.91 -15.17 -9.32
CA THR A 72 4.70 -14.65 -10.44
C THR A 72 4.86 -13.14 -10.34
N ALA A 73 6.08 -12.63 -10.44
CA ALA A 73 6.34 -11.23 -10.73
C ALA A 73 6.52 -11.03 -12.24
N TYR A 74 5.73 -10.13 -12.81
CA TYR A 74 5.80 -9.67 -14.19
C TYR A 74 6.51 -8.31 -14.22
N ILE A 75 7.80 -8.32 -14.54
CA ILE A 75 8.65 -7.12 -14.61
C ILE A 75 8.60 -6.59 -16.04
N CYS A 76 7.81 -5.55 -16.25
CA CYS A 76 7.48 -5.04 -17.58
C CYS A 76 8.37 -3.86 -17.94
N GLY A 77 9.02 -3.92 -19.11
CA GLY A 77 10.05 -2.95 -19.51
C GLY A 77 9.61 -1.49 -19.49
N ASP A 78 8.35 -1.21 -19.84
CA ASP A 78 7.76 0.12 -19.86
C ASP A 78 6.25 0.09 -19.59
N GLU A 79 5.61 1.26 -19.64
CA GLU A 79 4.17 1.43 -19.46
C GLU A 79 3.32 0.63 -20.46
N VAL A 80 3.80 0.48 -21.70
CA VAL A 80 3.07 -0.25 -22.75
C VAL A 80 3.11 -1.74 -22.43
N ALA A 81 4.30 -2.29 -22.16
CA ALA A 81 4.47 -3.68 -21.76
C ALA A 81 3.67 -4.01 -20.48
N PHE A 82 3.64 -3.07 -19.52
CA PHE A 82 2.89 -3.19 -18.28
C PHE A 82 1.38 -3.26 -18.53
N THR A 83 0.85 -2.30 -19.29
CA THR A 83 -0.57 -2.22 -19.64
C THR A 83 -1.01 -3.43 -20.46
N GLU A 84 -0.21 -3.84 -21.45
CA GLU A 84 -0.47 -5.04 -22.23
C GLU A 84 -0.37 -6.32 -21.40
N GLY A 85 0.58 -6.40 -20.46
CA GLY A 85 0.72 -7.53 -19.53
C GLY A 85 -0.54 -7.71 -18.69
N LEU A 86 -1.05 -6.62 -18.13
CA LEU A 86 -2.32 -6.61 -17.41
C LEU A 86 -3.49 -7.01 -18.31
N LEU A 87 -3.58 -6.44 -19.52
CA LEU A 87 -4.62 -6.79 -20.51
C LEU A 87 -4.62 -8.28 -20.88
N ARG A 88 -3.44 -8.86 -21.13
CA ARG A 88 -3.31 -10.27 -21.51
C ARG A 88 -3.81 -11.22 -20.43
N ASN A 89 -3.57 -10.87 -19.16
CA ASN A 89 -3.91 -11.73 -18.03
C ASN A 89 -5.34 -11.51 -17.49
N PHE A 90 -5.91 -10.32 -17.67
CA PHE A 90 -7.20 -9.94 -17.06
C PHE A 90 -8.29 -9.55 -18.07
N GLY A 91 -7.92 -9.30 -19.33
CA GLY A 91 -8.82 -8.74 -20.33
C GLY A 91 -9.27 -7.31 -20.00
N VAL A 92 -10.02 -6.70 -20.92
CA VAL A 92 -10.47 -5.29 -20.80
C VAL A 92 -11.45 -5.10 -19.61
N GLY A 93 -12.11 -6.17 -19.17
CA GLY A 93 -13.22 -6.14 -18.22
C GLY A 93 -12.87 -6.40 -16.74
N ALA A 94 -11.71 -7.01 -16.42
CA ALA A 94 -11.41 -7.41 -15.03
C ALA A 94 -10.57 -6.38 -14.24
N ILE A 95 -10.01 -5.37 -14.91
CA ILE A 95 -9.32 -4.23 -14.26
C ILE A 95 -10.34 -3.12 -13.90
N GLY A 96 -11.62 -3.39 -14.14
CA GLY A 96 -12.66 -2.41 -13.92
C GLY A 96 -12.69 -1.33 -15.00
N GLY A 97 -13.86 -0.76 -15.24
CA GLY A 97 -14.08 0.20 -16.35
C GLY A 97 -13.30 1.51 -16.28
N ASP A 98 -12.41 1.71 -15.29
CA ASP A 98 -11.59 2.90 -15.14
C ASP A 98 -10.12 2.60 -15.48
N TRP A 99 -9.87 2.45 -16.78
CA TRP A 99 -8.56 2.28 -17.39
C TRP A 99 -7.57 3.44 -17.12
N SER A 100 -8.01 4.54 -16.49
CA SER A 100 -7.17 5.72 -16.24
C SER A 100 -6.08 5.48 -15.19
N ILE A 101 -6.18 4.41 -14.41
CA ILE A 101 -5.28 4.13 -13.29
C ILE A 101 -4.03 3.34 -13.74
N ALA A 102 -4.16 2.39 -14.67
CA ALA A 102 -3.08 1.51 -15.12
C ALA A 102 -1.86 2.24 -15.72
N PRO A 103 -2.02 3.31 -16.53
CA PRO A 103 -0.88 4.06 -17.08
C PRO A 103 0.01 4.71 -16.01
N SER A 104 -0.57 5.07 -14.86
CA SER A 104 0.12 5.85 -13.81
C SER A 104 0.64 5.00 -12.64
N ALA A 105 0.38 3.68 -12.67
CA ALA A 105 0.76 2.77 -11.60
C ALA A 105 2.22 2.30 -11.75
N ALA A 106 2.96 2.27 -10.65
CA ALA A 106 4.33 1.72 -10.62
C ALA A 106 4.35 0.18 -10.45
N GLY A 107 3.28 -0.37 -9.88
CA GLY A 107 3.04 -1.79 -9.72
C GLY A 107 1.57 -2.05 -9.39
N ILE A 108 1.12 -3.28 -9.62
CA ILE A 108 -0.22 -3.77 -9.28
C ILE A 108 -0.13 -5.25 -8.91
N ALA A 109 -0.52 -5.58 -7.68
CA ALA A 109 -0.78 -6.96 -7.26
C ALA A 109 -2.14 -7.47 -7.74
N THR A 110 -2.17 -8.71 -8.21
CA THR A 110 -3.34 -9.36 -8.79
C THR A 110 -3.38 -10.83 -8.40
N ARG A 111 -4.47 -11.53 -8.73
CA ARG A 111 -4.61 -12.96 -8.43
C ARG A 111 -3.63 -13.88 -9.17
N VAL A 112 -3.08 -13.43 -10.30
CA VAL A 112 -2.11 -14.22 -11.06
C VAL A 112 -0.67 -13.88 -10.70
N GLY A 113 -0.47 -12.89 -9.82
CA GLY A 113 0.84 -12.38 -9.46
C GLY A 113 0.90 -10.86 -9.41
N VAL A 114 2.11 -10.31 -9.38
CA VAL A 114 2.37 -8.87 -9.29
C VAL A 114 2.97 -8.33 -10.59
N PHE A 115 2.45 -7.23 -11.10
CA PHE A 115 3.00 -6.51 -12.25
C PHE A 115 3.81 -5.32 -11.76
N LEU A 116 4.97 -5.07 -12.34
CA LEU A 116 5.88 -4.00 -11.94
C LEU A 116 6.42 -3.26 -13.19
N ARG A 117 6.52 -1.93 -13.12
CA ARG A 117 7.13 -1.10 -14.18
C ARG A 117 8.64 -0.97 -14.00
N ASP A 118 9.42 -1.67 -14.83
CA ASP A 118 10.88 -1.63 -14.81
C ASP A 118 11.43 -0.22 -15.09
N ASP A 119 10.90 0.47 -16.10
CA ASP A 119 11.27 1.84 -16.43
C ASP A 119 11.07 2.81 -15.24
N PHE A 120 10.02 2.62 -14.45
CA PHE A 120 9.80 3.41 -13.24
C PHE A 120 10.81 3.02 -12.16
N LEU A 121 10.94 1.73 -11.86
CA LEU A 121 11.79 1.25 -10.78
C LEU A 121 13.27 1.58 -11.01
N THR A 122 13.74 1.55 -12.25
CA THR A 122 15.13 1.92 -12.59
C THR A 122 15.44 3.41 -12.43
N ARG A 123 14.42 4.29 -12.50
CA ARG A 123 14.58 5.75 -12.40
C ARG A 123 14.52 6.29 -10.97
N VAL A 124 14.08 5.48 -10.00
CA VAL A 124 13.91 5.91 -8.60
C VAL A 124 14.97 5.30 -7.68
N THR A 125 15.14 5.90 -6.50
CA THR A 125 16.12 5.43 -5.51
C THR A 125 15.83 3.99 -5.05
N LEU A 126 16.86 3.26 -4.58
CA LEU A 126 16.67 1.90 -4.02
C LEU A 126 15.58 1.87 -2.95
N HIS A 127 15.60 2.85 -2.04
CA HIS A 127 14.54 3.04 -1.05
C HIS A 127 13.15 3.04 -1.70
N ARG A 128 12.93 3.87 -2.75
CA ARG A 128 11.62 3.96 -3.39
C ARG A 128 11.24 2.69 -4.16
N ARG A 129 12.21 2.01 -4.78
CA ARG A 129 12.01 0.69 -5.41
C ARG A 129 11.48 -0.31 -4.38
N VAL A 130 12.16 -0.41 -3.24
CA VAL A 130 11.77 -1.33 -2.16
C VAL A 130 10.41 -0.97 -1.60
N THR A 131 10.09 0.32 -1.41
CA THR A 131 8.75 0.74 -0.95
C THR A 131 7.64 0.23 -1.88
N VAL A 132 7.77 0.46 -3.19
CA VAL A 132 6.75 0.05 -4.16
C VAL A 132 6.60 -1.47 -4.18
N VAL A 133 7.71 -2.20 -4.32
CA VAL A 133 7.63 -3.66 -4.41
C VAL A 133 7.11 -4.28 -3.11
N ALA A 134 7.52 -3.79 -1.95
CA ALA A 134 7.02 -4.28 -0.67
C ALA A 134 5.52 -4.01 -0.46
N HIS A 135 5.04 -2.85 -0.92
CA HIS A 135 3.61 -2.53 -0.91
C HIS A 135 2.83 -3.53 -1.77
N GLU A 136 3.25 -3.77 -3.01
CA GLU A 136 2.55 -4.72 -3.89
C GLU A 136 2.65 -6.18 -3.39
N LEU A 137 3.78 -6.61 -2.86
CA LEU A 137 3.90 -7.95 -2.27
C LEU A 137 3.06 -8.11 -0.99
N ALA A 138 2.79 -7.03 -0.25
CA ALA A 138 1.86 -7.08 0.87
C ALA A 138 0.44 -7.43 0.43
N HIS A 139 0.01 -6.98 -0.75
CA HIS A 139 -1.29 -7.37 -1.32
C HIS A 139 -1.36 -8.85 -1.71
N LEU A 140 -0.28 -9.44 -2.23
CA LEU A 140 -0.24 -10.90 -2.46
C LEU A 140 -0.40 -11.67 -1.14
N SER A 141 0.23 -11.18 -0.06
CA SER A 141 0.06 -11.77 1.27
C SER A 141 -1.37 -11.60 1.80
N GLN A 142 -1.99 -10.43 1.59
CA GLN A 142 -3.40 -10.20 1.92
C GLN A 142 -4.33 -11.12 1.12
N GLN A 143 -4.01 -11.44 -0.13
CA GLN A 143 -4.77 -12.39 -0.93
C GLN A 143 -4.76 -13.79 -0.35
N GLU A 144 -3.60 -14.25 0.10
CA GLU A 144 -3.50 -15.53 0.82
C GLU A 144 -4.25 -15.50 2.15
N LEU A 145 -4.10 -14.43 2.94
CA LEU A 145 -4.79 -14.27 4.23
C LEU A 145 -6.31 -14.33 4.08
N THR A 146 -6.85 -13.66 3.07
CA THR A 146 -8.31 -13.49 2.90
C THR A 146 -8.95 -14.61 2.10
N GLY A 147 -8.16 -15.46 1.44
CA GLY A 147 -8.66 -16.43 0.46
C GLY A 147 -9.22 -15.74 -0.79
N GLU A 148 -8.53 -14.72 -1.28
CA GLU A 148 -8.91 -13.89 -2.44
C GLU A 148 -10.22 -13.10 -2.26
N ARG A 149 -10.50 -12.68 -1.02
CA ARG A 149 -11.73 -11.98 -0.59
C ARG A 149 -11.46 -10.61 0.02
N GLU A 150 -10.48 -9.89 -0.54
CA GLU A 150 -10.13 -8.53 -0.14
C GLU A 150 -11.29 -7.56 -0.39
N ASP A 151 -12.19 -7.91 -1.33
CA ASP A 151 -13.45 -7.19 -1.60
C ASP A 151 -14.34 -7.02 -0.36
N ARG A 152 -14.11 -7.82 0.67
CA ARG A 152 -14.83 -7.77 1.95
C ARG A 152 -14.13 -6.92 3.02
N LEU A 153 -13.01 -6.28 2.70
CA LEU A 153 -12.25 -5.45 3.63
C LEU A 153 -12.35 -3.97 3.24
N PRO A 154 -12.29 -3.04 4.22
CA PRO A 154 -12.21 -1.62 3.91
C PRO A 154 -10.93 -1.30 3.13
N VAL A 155 -11.04 -0.55 2.03
CA VAL A 155 -9.88 -0.20 1.19
C VAL A 155 -8.79 0.51 2.00
N TRP A 156 -9.15 1.47 2.86
CA TRP A 156 -8.16 2.14 3.72
C TRP A 156 -7.32 1.18 4.56
N MET A 157 -7.88 0.03 4.96
CA MET A 157 -7.16 -0.94 5.77
C MET A 157 -6.19 -1.76 4.92
N LEU A 158 -6.60 -2.15 3.71
CA LEU A 158 -5.73 -2.87 2.77
C LEU A 158 -4.50 -2.03 2.42
N GLU A 159 -4.74 -0.78 2.02
CA GLU A 159 -3.71 0.15 1.57
C GLU A 159 -2.82 0.62 2.73
N GLY A 160 -3.42 0.95 3.87
CA GLY A 160 -2.67 1.32 5.07
C GLY A 160 -1.79 0.19 5.60
N HIS A 161 -2.26 -1.05 5.52
CA HIS A 161 -1.46 -2.22 5.90
C HIS A 161 -0.33 -2.49 4.90
N ALA A 162 -0.58 -2.34 3.60
CA ALA A 162 0.46 -2.48 2.59
C ALA A 162 1.59 -1.45 2.79
N ASP A 163 1.25 -0.20 3.12
CA ASP A 163 2.24 0.82 3.50
C ASP A 163 2.96 0.49 4.82
N TRP A 164 2.24 0.01 5.83
CA TRP A 164 2.85 -0.44 7.09
C TRP A 164 3.88 -1.55 6.86
N VAL A 165 3.55 -2.56 6.04
CA VAL A 165 4.46 -3.63 5.64
C VAL A 165 5.67 -3.07 4.89
N ALA A 166 5.46 -2.17 3.93
CA ALA A 166 6.54 -1.56 3.17
C ALA A 166 7.56 -0.83 4.06
N PHE A 167 7.09 -0.11 5.09
CA PHE A 167 7.97 0.58 6.03
C PHE A 167 8.70 -0.37 6.97
N GLN A 168 8.06 -1.45 7.40
CA GLN A 168 8.75 -2.50 8.16
C GLN A 168 9.84 -3.16 7.32
N VAL A 169 9.58 -3.44 6.04
CA VAL A 169 10.58 -4.01 5.13
C VAL A 169 11.78 -3.07 4.97
N LEU A 170 11.55 -1.76 4.79
CA LEU A 170 12.64 -0.78 4.72
C LEU A 170 13.52 -0.79 5.96
N ASP A 171 12.91 -0.89 7.14
CA ASP A 171 13.61 -0.91 8.43
C ASP A 171 14.45 -2.19 8.57
N ARG A 172 13.86 -3.35 8.28
CA ARG A 172 14.55 -4.65 8.37
C ARG A 172 15.69 -4.80 7.36
N LEU A 173 15.61 -4.14 6.20
CA LEU A 173 16.68 -4.10 5.20
C LEU A 173 17.70 -2.96 5.46
N GLY A 174 17.53 -2.18 6.54
CA GLY A 174 18.44 -1.09 6.91
C GLY A 174 18.45 0.10 5.93
N LEU A 175 17.38 0.28 5.15
CA LEU A 175 17.29 1.32 4.12
C LEU A 175 16.69 2.63 4.64
N ARG A 176 15.80 2.53 5.63
CA ARG A 176 15.21 3.66 6.37
C ARG A 176 14.52 3.10 7.61
N THR A 177 14.66 3.78 8.75
CA THR A 177 13.98 3.33 9.96
C THR A 177 12.46 3.47 9.86
N TYR A 178 11.72 2.67 10.64
CA TYR A 178 10.27 2.80 10.70
C TYR A 178 9.83 4.20 11.13
N ASP A 179 10.47 4.76 12.16
CA ASP A 179 10.16 6.09 12.71
C ASP A 179 10.38 7.21 11.69
N GLU A 180 11.45 7.14 10.90
CA GLU A 180 11.68 8.10 9.81
C GLU A 180 10.58 8.03 8.74
N SER A 181 10.17 6.82 8.37
CA SER A 181 9.09 6.60 7.40
C SER A 181 7.75 7.16 7.92
N ARG A 182 7.41 6.83 9.17
CA ARG A 182 6.25 7.36 9.89
C ARG A 182 6.27 8.89 9.94
N ALA A 183 7.41 9.48 10.29
CA ALA A 183 7.55 10.93 10.42
C ALA A 183 7.40 11.65 9.07
N VAL A 184 7.84 11.04 7.96
CA VAL A 184 7.59 11.57 6.60
C VAL A 184 6.09 11.60 6.30
N VAL A 185 5.36 10.52 6.62
CA VAL A 185 3.90 10.48 6.39
C VAL A 185 3.17 11.48 7.28
N ALA A 186 3.50 11.54 8.56
CA ALA A 186 2.90 12.48 9.50
C ALA A 186 3.12 13.94 9.06
N ARG A 187 4.32 14.31 8.59
CA ARG A 187 4.59 15.65 8.03
C ARG A 187 3.81 15.92 6.75
N SER A 188 3.67 14.92 5.87
CA SER A 188 2.86 15.04 4.65
C SER A 188 1.39 15.30 4.96
N VAL A 189 0.85 14.62 5.98
CA VAL A 189 -0.52 14.80 6.46
C VAL A 189 -0.71 16.18 7.12
N ALA A 190 0.20 16.58 8.01
CA ALA A 190 0.14 17.88 8.68
C ALA A 190 0.34 19.06 7.72
N GLY A 191 1.15 18.89 6.68
CA GLY A 191 1.44 19.90 5.66
C GLY A 191 0.55 19.82 4.42
N ALA A 192 -0.52 19.02 4.43
CA ALA A 192 -1.39 18.85 3.28
C ALA A 192 -2.13 20.16 2.94
N VAL A 193 -2.32 20.42 1.64
CA VAL A 193 -3.06 21.60 1.15
C VAL A 193 -4.50 21.61 1.66
N THR A 194 -5.14 20.44 1.65
CA THR A 194 -6.46 20.26 2.27
C THR A 194 -6.26 20.07 3.78
N PRO A 195 -6.93 20.86 4.65
CA PRO A 195 -6.85 20.66 6.08
C PRO A 195 -7.42 19.29 6.49
N VAL A 196 -6.88 18.71 7.55
CA VAL A 196 -7.22 17.35 8.01
C VAL A 196 -8.69 17.22 8.41
N GLU A 197 -9.33 18.31 8.81
CA GLU A 197 -10.76 18.41 9.11
C GLU A 197 -11.64 18.11 7.89
N HIS A 198 -11.11 18.33 6.69
CA HIS A 198 -11.78 18.12 5.41
C HIS A 198 -11.36 16.82 4.72
N PHE A 199 -10.50 16.01 5.34
CA PHE A 199 -10.20 14.68 4.81
C PHE A 199 -11.44 13.78 4.87
N PRO A 200 -11.68 12.91 3.88
CA PRO A 200 -12.74 11.90 3.96
C PRO A 200 -12.55 11.04 5.21
N ASP A 201 -13.64 10.63 5.85
CA ASP A 201 -13.57 9.70 6.99
C ASP A 201 -13.25 8.27 6.53
N LEU A 202 -12.96 7.39 7.49
CA LEU A 202 -12.63 6.00 7.19
C LEU A 202 -13.79 5.24 6.57
N ASP A 203 -15.05 5.60 6.87
CA ASP A 203 -16.23 5.01 6.24
C ASP A 203 -16.32 5.36 4.76
N ALA A 204 -16.05 6.61 4.42
CA ALA A 204 -15.94 7.06 3.05
C ALA A 204 -14.78 6.34 2.33
N LEU A 205 -13.62 6.21 2.97
CA LEU A 205 -12.46 5.51 2.41
C LEU A 205 -12.58 3.97 2.43
N ALA A 206 -13.64 3.40 3.03
CA ALA A 206 -13.85 1.97 3.01
C ALA A 206 -14.25 1.46 1.61
N GLY A 207 -14.83 2.31 0.77
CA GLY A 207 -15.29 1.96 -0.57
C GLY A 207 -14.40 2.47 -1.71
N HIS A 208 -14.15 1.63 -2.71
CA HIS A 208 -13.33 1.94 -3.89
C HIS A 208 -13.73 3.23 -4.62
N ALA A 209 -15.04 3.49 -4.78
CA ALA A 209 -15.49 4.65 -5.55
C ALA A 209 -15.03 5.98 -4.92
N THR A 210 -15.10 6.09 -3.58
CA THR A 210 -14.68 7.29 -2.87
C THR A 210 -13.16 7.32 -2.70
N TRP A 211 -12.53 6.15 -2.49
CA TRP A 211 -11.07 6.01 -2.53
C TRP A 211 -10.49 6.61 -3.82
N ASN A 212 -10.94 6.12 -5.00
CA ASN A 212 -10.45 6.56 -6.31
C ASN A 212 -10.68 8.05 -6.59
N ARG A 213 -11.72 8.67 -6.02
CA ARG A 213 -11.89 10.13 -6.13
C ARG A 213 -10.93 10.90 -5.23
N SER A 214 -10.53 10.30 -4.11
CA SER A 214 -9.73 10.93 -3.05
C SER A 214 -8.22 10.81 -3.29
N VAL A 215 -7.75 9.86 -4.11
CA VAL A 215 -6.30 9.65 -4.40
C VAL A 215 -5.61 10.86 -5.04
N ARG A 216 -6.37 11.87 -5.47
CA ARG A 216 -5.84 13.21 -5.84
C ARG A 216 -5.01 13.85 -4.71
N SER A 217 -5.24 13.46 -3.46
CA SER A 217 -4.41 13.79 -2.31
C SER A 217 -3.90 12.51 -1.65
N LEU A 218 -2.60 12.22 -1.85
CA LEU A 218 -1.95 11.07 -1.23
C LEU A 218 -1.97 11.16 0.31
N ALA A 219 -1.83 12.37 0.85
CA ALA A 219 -1.92 12.60 2.30
C ALA A 219 -3.31 12.26 2.86
N ALA A 220 -4.39 12.67 2.16
CA ALA A 220 -5.77 12.44 2.60
C ALA A 220 -6.28 11.01 2.35
N THR A 221 -5.49 10.19 1.63
CA THR A 221 -5.82 8.79 1.32
C THR A 221 -4.80 7.87 1.95
N TYR A 222 -3.72 7.54 1.23
CA TYR A 222 -2.66 6.64 1.68
C TYR A 222 -2.05 7.08 3.02
N GLY A 223 -1.74 8.38 3.18
CA GLY A 223 -1.18 8.89 4.43
C GLY A 223 -2.10 8.69 5.64
N GLN A 224 -3.39 9.03 5.49
CA GLN A 224 -4.40 8.78 6.53
C GLN A 224 -4.62 7.27 6.76
N ALA A 225 -4.66 6.46 5.70
CA ALA A 225 -4.85 5.02 5.76
C ALA A 225 -3.72 4.32 6.54
N PHE A 226 -2.47 4.66 6.22
CA PHE A 226 -1.29 4.21 6.97
C PHE A 226 -1.39 4.58 8.45
N LEU A 227 -1.66 5.86 8.77
CA LEU A 227 -1.76 6.30 10.17
C LEU A 227 -2.93 5.64 10.91
N ALA A 228 -4.04 5.33 10.22
CA ALA A 228 -5.15 4.61 10.82
C ALA A 228 -4.78 3.17 11.18
N VAL A 229 -4.09 2.47 10.27
CA VAL A 229 -3.60 1.12 10.51
C VAL A 229 -2.54 1.10 11.61
N GLU A 230 -1.62 2.07 11.61
CA GLU A 230 -0.62 2.23 12.67
C GLU A 230 -1.28 2.43 14.03
N PHE A 231 -2.22 3.36 14.13
CA PHE A 231 -2.97 3.64 15.36
C PHE A 231 -3.77 2.41 15.85
N LEU A 232 -4.28 1.58 14.93
CA LEU A 232 -4.95 0.33 15.26
C LEU A 232 -3.98 -0.73 15.79
N ILE A 233 -2.81 -0.85 15.16
CA ILE A 233 -1.74 -1.77 15.59
C ILE A 233 -1.18 -1.37 16.96
N GLU A 234 -0.98 -0.07 17.23
CA GLU A 234 -0.55 0.41 18.54
C GLU A 234 -1.52 0.01 19.66
N ARG A 235 -2.83 0.03 19.38
CA ARG A 235 -3.88 -0.24 20.37
C ARG A 235 -4.21 -1.71 20.55
N SER A 236 -4.12 -2.51 19.48
CA SER A 236 -4.61 -3.90 19.47
C SER A 236 -3.56 -4.93 19.08
N GLY A 237 -2.38 -4.48 18.64
CA GLY A 237 -1.31 -5.33 18.15
C GLY A 237 -1.51 -5.80 16.71
N HIS A 238 -0.41 -6.05 16.01
CA HIS A 238 -0.41 -6.53 14.63
C HIS A 238 -1.15 -7.88 14.48
N GLY A 239 -1.02 -8.78 15.46
CA GLY A 239 -1.71 -10.07 15.44
C GLY A 239 -3.24 -9.96 15.41
N ALA A 240 -3.82 -8.96 16.09
CA ALA A 240 -5.26 -8.71 16.04
C ALA A 240 -5.70 -8.22 14.65
N LEU A 241 -4.91 -7.34 14.03
CA LEU A 241 -5.16 -6.91 12.65
C LEU A 241 -5.08 -8.08 11.67
N VAL A 242 -4.04 -8.91 11.74
CA VAL A 242 -3.91 -10.10 10.87
C VAL A 242 -5.09 -11.07 11.06
N LYS A 243 -5.53 -11.29 12.31
CA LYS A 243 -6.73 -12.07 12.61
C LYS A 243 -7.98 -11.47 11.94
N PHE A 244 -8.16 -10.15 12.02
CA PHE A 244 -9.26 -9.46 11.36
C PHE A 244 -9.19 -9.59 9.83
N LEU A 245 -8.03 -9.37 9.22
CA LEU A 245 -7.86 -9.53 7.77
C LEU A 245 -8.22 -10.96 7.33
N GLY A 246 -7.69 -11.98 8.03
CA GLY A 246 -7.95 -13.38 7.72
C GLY A 246 -9.40 -13.83 7.94
N SER A 247 -10.19 -13.08 8.72
CA SER A 247 -11.61 -13.37 8.94
C SER A 247 -12.49 -13.13 7.69
N ALA A 248 -12.01 -12.33 6.72
CA ALA A 248 -12.74 -12.01 5.49
C ALA A 248 -13.12 -13.25 4.66
N GLY A 249 -12.33 -14.32 4.77
CA GLY A 249 -12.60 -15.60 4.12
C GLY A 249 -13.69 -16.45 4.78
N LYS A 250 -14.18 -16.09 5.98
CA LYS A 250 -15.03 -16.97 6.82
C LYS A 250 -16.44 -16.45 7.12
N ALA A 251 -16.60 -15.15 7.41
CA ALA A 251 -17.88 -14.58 7.86
C ALA A 251 -18.39 -13.49 6.89
N ASP A 252 -19.72 -13.28 6.88
CA ASP A 252 -20.38 -12.43 5.89
C ASP A 252 -20.46 -10.93 6.27
N ASP A 253 -20.51 -10.55 7.56
CA ASP A 253 -20.53 -9.14 7.99
C ASP A 253 -19.17 -8.65 8.54
N PRO A 254 -18.54 -7.62 7.95
CA PRO A 254 -17.35 -6.94 8.49
C PRO A 254 -17.46 -6.43 9.93
N ARG A 255 -18.65 -6.06 10.41
CA ARG A 255 -18.86 -5.52 11.76
C ARG A 255 -18.79 -6.59 12.83
N ASP A 256 -19.31 -7.77 12.56
CA ASP A 256 -19.24 -8.90 13.48
C ASP A 256 -17.77 -9.35 13.63
N ARG A 257 -17.05 -9.40 12.51
CA ARG A 257 -15.60 -9.69 12.48
C ARG A 257 -14.78 -8.66 13.26
N TRP A 258 -15.20 -7.40 13.28
CA TRP A 258 -14.50 -6.34 14.01
C TRP A 258 -14.52 -6.62 15.51
N ALA A 259 -15.68 -6.95 16.06
CA ALA A 259 -15.84 -7.22 17.50
C ALA A 259 -15.07 -8.46 17.97
N GLU A 260 -14.79 -9.42 17.07
CA GLU A 260 -13.98 -10.61 17.38
C GLU A 260 -12.47 -10.33 17.43
N ALA A 261 -12.01 -9.25 16.80
CA ALA A 261 -10.60 -8.91 16.67
C ALA A 261 -10.20 -7.71 17.56
N PHE A 262 -11.10 -6.76 17.77
CA PHE A 262 -10.80 -5.49 18.44
C PHE A 262 -11.74 -5.25 19.62
N SER A 263 -11.20 -4.71 20.71
CA SER A 263 -11.94 -4.44 21.94
C SER A 263 -12.81 -3.18 21.88
N THR A 264 -12.47 -2.23 21.01
CA THR A 264 -13.26 -1.01 20.77
C THR A 264 -14.23 -1.21 19.64
N SER A 265 -15.39 -0.56 19.66
CA SER A 265 -16.27 -0.56 18.48
C SER A 265 -15.62 0.17 17.30
N TYR A 266 -16.00 -0.18 16.06
CA TYR A 266 -15.46 0.50 14.87
C TYR A 266 -15.71 2.02 14.90
N ARG A 267 -16.91 2.44 15.34
CA ARG A 267 -17.27 3.86 15.47
C ARG A 267 -16.39 4.58 16.48
N GLU A 268 -16.12 3.95 17.62
CA GLU A 268 -15.22 4.51 18.63
C GLU A 268 -13.80 4.65 18.10
N PHE A 269 -13.27 3.61 17.45
CA PHE A 269 -11.97 3.67 16.78
C PHE A 269 -11.90 4.80 15.74
N ALA A 270 -12.89 4.92 14.86
CA ALA A 270 -12.92 5.95 13.83
C ALA A 270 -12.96 7.37 14.42
N ASN A 271 -13.70 7.57 15.52
CA ASN A 271 -13.76 8.84 16.23
C ASN A 271 -12.43 9.17 16.93
N ASP A 272 -11.84 8.20 17.65
CA ASP A 272 -10.56 8.33 18.32
C ASP A 272 -9.45 8.66 17.31
N PHE A 273 -9.41 7.93 16.19
CA PHE A 273 -8.45 8.17 15.12
C PHE A 273 -8.66 9.55 14.50
N ARG A 274 -9.91 9.98 14.27
CA ARG A 274 -10.18 11.33 13.75
C ARG A 274 -9.67 12.41 14.70
N ALA A 275 -9.82 12.22 16.02
CA ALA A 275 -9.28 13.14 17.01
C ALA A 275 -7.73 13.15 17.02
N HIS A 276 -7.11 11.96 16.94
CA HIS A 276 -5.66 11.81 16.83
C HIS A 276 -5.11 12.53 15.58
N LEU A 277 -5.75 12.33 14.43
CA LEU A 277 -5.39 12.96 13.16
C LEU A 277 -5.49 14.50 13.23
N LYS A 278 -6.56 15.04 13.84
CA LYS A 278 -6.72 16.47 14.09
C LYS A 278 -5.60 17.04 14.97
N ASN A 279 -5.20 16.31 16.01
CA ASN A 279 -4.10 16.77 16.87
C ASN A 279 -2.76 16.82 16.14
N MET A 280 -2.51 15.93 15.18
CA MET A 280 -1.32 15.98 14.31
C MET A 280 -1.34 17.17 13.34
N GLY A 281 -2.52 17.57 12.86
CA GLY A 281 -2.68 18.72 11.95
C GLY A 281 -2.57 20.09 12.63
N ARG A 282 -2.54 20.15 13.97
CA ARG A 282 -2.40 21.42 14.69
C ARG A 282 -0.95 21.91 14.58
N PRO A 283 -0.72 23.19 14.24
CA PRO A 283 0.60 23.79 14.35
C PRO A 283 1.10 23.61 15.79
N ALA A 284 2.37 23.20 15.96
CA ALA A 284 2.99 23.20 17.27
C ALA A 284 2.93 24.64 17.81
N THR A 285 2.04 24.91 18.77
CA THR A 285 2.07 26.15 19.52
C THR A 285 3.32 26.09 20.39
N GLY A 286 4.43 26.62 19.87
CA GLY A 286 5.62 26.88 20.67
C GLY A 286 5.25 27.77 21.86
N PRO A 287 6.04 27.75 22.95
CA PRO A 287 5.77 28.60 24.10
C PRO A 287 5.66 30.06 23.64
N THR A 288 4.54 30.68 23.96
CA THR A 288 4.33 32.12 23.81
C THR A 288 5.40 32.80 24.67
N ILE A 289 6.45 33.33 24.04
CA ILE A 289 7.39 34.22 24.72
C ILE A 289 6.59 35.49 25.00
N ASP A 290 6.13 35.62 26.25
CA ASP A 290 5.52 36.84 26.75
C ASP A 290 6.54 37.98 26.61
N PRO A 291 6.28 39.00 25.79
CA PRO A 291 7.18 40.13 25.69
C PRO A 291 6.82 41.08 26.83
N MET A 292 7.26 40.80 28.07
CA MET A 292 7.50 41.83 29.09
C MET A 292 8.03 41.29 30.43
N SER A 293 9.33 41.47 30.67
CA SER A 293 9.82 42.08 31.93
C SER A 293 11.30 42.44 31.81
N SER A 294 11.58 43.58 31.19
CA SER A 294 12.76 44.38 31.55
C SER A 294 12.27 45.49 32.48
N ARG A 295 12.56 45.33 33.78
CA ARG A 295 12.75 46.44 34.71
C ARG A 295 14.23 46.59 34.97
#